data_AF-A0A2M8QNZ5-F1
#
_entry.id   AF-A0A2M8QNZ5-F1
#
_cell.length_a   1.000
_cell.length_b   1.000
_cell.length_c   1.000
_cell.angle_alpha   90.00
_cell.angle_beta   90.00
_cell.angle_gamma   90.00
#
_symmetry.space_group_name_H-M   'P 1'
#
loop_
_entity.id
_entity.type
_entity.pdbx_description
1 polymer ?
#
loop_
_entity_poly.entity_id
_entity_poly.type
_entity_poly.pdbx_seq_one_letter_code
_entity_poly.pdbx_strand_id
1 'polypeptide(L)'
;MGDITIARAIHVLAVMFWIGGVAFVTLVVMPFIRRAHPPADRLAAFHKLEGSFAAQARVWVLLAGVSGFWMVERGQMWDRFADLRFWWMHAMVGLWAIFAAMLFVIEPLFLHRRMEESLKPAADFDRMEVVHRGLLGLAVVTLLGAVAGSHGLL
;
A
#
# COMPACT_ATOMS: atom_id res chain seq x y z
N MET A 1 -2.19 -24.95 -14.55
CA MET A 1 -2.55 -23.72 -15.29
C MET A 1 -3.71 -22.99 -14.62
N GLY A 2 -4.80 -23.67 -14.25
CA GLY A 2 -5.92 -23.03 -13.52
C GLY A 2 -5.53 -22.44 -12.15
N ASP A 3 -4.56 -23.06 -11.48
CA ASP A 3 -3.94 -22.60 -10.22
C ASP A 3 -3.33 -21.18 -10.33
N ILE A 4 -2.49 -20.95 -11.35
CA ILE A 4 -1.89 -19.62 -11.61
C ILE A 4 -2.96 -18.59 -11.96
N THR A 5 -3.97 -18.96 -12.75
CA THR A 5 -5.05 -18.05 -13.15
C THR A 5 -5.87 -17.61 -11.94
N ILE A 6 -6.22 -18.54 -11.04
CA ILE A 6 -6.94 -18.22 -9.80
C ILE A 6 -6.08 -17.32 -8.90
N ALA A 7 -4.80 -17.66 -8.71
CA ALA A 7 -3.88 -16.84 -7.92
C ALA A 7 -3.76 -15.42 -8.48
N ARG A 8 -3.69 -15.26 -9.81
CA ARG A 8 -3.68 -13.95 -10.47
C ARG A 8 -4.97 -13.18 -10.26
N ALA A 9 -6.13 -13.83 -10.37
CA ALA A 9 -7.42 -13.19 -10.14
C ALA A 9 -7.52 -12.63 -8.71
N ILE A 10 -7.10 -13.44 -7.71
CA ILE A 10 -7.01 -13.01 -6.31
C ILE A 10 -6.03 -11.85 -6.16
N HIS A 11 -4.85 -11.94 -6.78
CA HIS A 11 -3.82 -10.91 -6.71
C HIS A 11 -4.31 -9.57 -7.24
N VAL A 12 -4.92 -9.55 -8.43
CA VAL A 12 -5.46 -8.34 -9.05
C VAL A 12 -6.60 -7.76 -8.21
N LEU A 13 -7.50 -8.59 -7.70
CA LEU A 13 -8.58 -8.15 -6.81
C LEU A 13 -8.03 -7.50 -5.53
N ALA A 14 -7.02 -8.13 -4.92
CA ALA A 14 -6.38 -7.62 -3.72
C ALA A 14 -5.66 -6.30 -3.97
N VAL A 15 -4.91 -6.19 -5.05
CA VAL A 15 -4.23 -4.95 -5.45
C VAL A 15 -5.24 -3.83 -5.74
N MET A 16 -6.38 -4.13 -6.38
CA MET A 16 -7.43 -3.15 -6.63
C MET A 16 -7.98 -2.55 -5.33
N PHE A 17 -8.35 -3.38 -4.35
CA PHE A 17 -8.87 -2.87 -3.08
C PHE A 17 -7.80 -2.21 -2.21
N TRP A 18 -6.59 -2.75 -2.20
CA TRP A 18 -5.48 -2.18 -1.44
C TRP A 18 -5.03 -0.83 -2.01
N ILE A 19 -4.56 -0.80 -3.27
CA ILE A 19 -4.03 0.43 -3.88
C ILE A 19 -5.16 1.43 -4.18
N GLY A 20 -6.35 0.96 -4.56
CA GLY A 20 -7.53 1.81 -4.69
C GLY A 20 -7.92 2.47 -3.36
N GLY A 21 -7.84 1.73 -2.26
CA GLY A 21 -8.02 2.28 -0.91
C GLY A 21 -6.98 3.36 -0.57
N VAL A 22 -5.69 3.09 -0.84
CA VAL A 22 -4.61 4.08 -0.63
C VAL A 22 -4.86 5.34 -1.47
N ALA A 23 -5.27 5.18 -2.72
CA ALA A 23 -5.61 6.31 -3.60
C ALA A 23 -6.78 7.12 -3.04
N PHE A 24 -7.83 6.46 -2.57
CA PHE A 24 -8.99 7.12 -1.96
C PHE A 24 -8.59 7.90 -0.70
N VAL A 25 -7.83 7.28 0.21
CA VAL A 25 -7.35 7.95 1.44
C VAL A 25 -6.51 9.18 1.09
N THR A 26 -5.57 9.04 0.16
CA THR A 26 -4.60 10.07 -0.19
C THR A 26 -5.24 11.24 -0.97
N LEU A 27 -6.13 10.94 -1.92
CA LEU A 27 -6.65 11.93 -2.87
C LEU A 27 -8.01 12.51 -2.45
N VAL A 28 -8.74 11.83 -1.57
CA VAL A 28 -10.09 12.25 -1.13
C VAL A 28 -10.11 12.54 0.37
N VAL A 29 -9.76 11.56 1.20
CA VAL A 29 -9.92 11.67 2.66
C VAL A 29 -9.00 12.74 3.25
N MET A 30 -7.70 12.71 2.94
CA MET A 30 -6.75 13.68 3.50
C MET A 30 -7.07 15.12 3.06
N PRO A 31 -7.34 15.42 1.77
CA PRO A 31 -7.78 16.75 1.36
C PRO A 31 -9.10 17.19 2.00
N PHE A 32 -10.05 16.26 2.19
CA PHE A 32 -11.30 16.55 2.90
C PHE A 32 -11.01 16.96 4.35
N ILE A 33 -10.24 16.17 5.09
CA ILE A 33 -9.88 16.47 6.49
C ILE A 33 -9.16 17.82 6.59
N ARG A 34 -8.25 18.11 5.65
CA ARG A 34 -7.51 19.39 5.62
C ARG A 34 -8.45 20.60 5.48
N ARG A 35 -9.54 20.47 4.73
CA ARG A 35 -10.55 21.52 4.51
C ARG A 35 -11.58 21.60 5.64
N ALA A 36 -11.97 20.45 6.19
CA ALA A 36 -13.06 20.35 7.16
C ALA A 36 -12.64 20.61 8.61
N HIS A 37 -11.35 20.46 8.94
CA HIS A 37 -10.86 20.55 10.32
C HIS A 37 -9.71 21.57 10.48
N PRO A 38 -9.66 22.28 11.62
CA PRO A 38 -8.52 23.13 11.96
C PRO A 38 -7.26 22.27 12.16
N PRO A 39 -6.04 22.82 11.99
CA PRO A 39 -4.81 22.04 11.98
C PRO A 39 -4.58 21.12 13.19
N ALA A 40 -5.02 21.54 14.38
CA ALA A 40 -4.87 20.76 15.60
C ALA A 40 -5.70 19.46 15.61
N ASP A 41 -6.83 19.44 14.90
CA ASP A 41 -7.81 18.34 14.98
C ASP A 41 -7.68 17.32 13.84
N ARG A 42 -6.91 17.65 12.80
CA ARG A 42 -6.81 16.83 11.57
C ARG A 42 -6.28 15.43 11.83
N LEU A 43 -5.27 15.31 12.68
CA LEU A 43 -4.67 14.01 13.02
C LEU A 43 -5.67 13.10 13.74
N ALA A 44 -6.40 13.65 14.71
CA ALA A 44 -7.45 12.93 15.43
C ALA A 44 -8.61 12.54 14.52
N ALA A 45 -9.03 13.43 13.61
CA ALA A 45 -10.07 13.13 12.62
C ALA A 45 -9.65 11.99 11.68
N PHE A 46 -8.39 11.97 11.24
CA PHE A 46 -7.85 10.88 10.43
C PHE A 46 -7.82 9.56 11.20
N HIS A 47 -7.35 9.57 12.44
CA HIS A 47 -7.25 8.36 13.25
C HIS A 47 -8.58 7.63 13.43
N LYS A 48 -9.67 8.39 13.60
CA LYS A 48 -11.03 7.84 13.71
C LYS A 48 -11.46 7.07 12.45
N LEU A 49 -10.99 7.47 11.28
CA LEU A 49 -11.26 6.80 10.01
C LEU A 49 -10.29 5.64 9.75
N GLU A 50 -9.03 5.82 10.14
CA GLU A 50 -7.94 4.87 9.87
C GLU A 50 -8.18 3.50 10.48
N GLY A 51 -8.71 3.41 11.71
CA GLY A 51 -8.87 2.12 12.41
C GLY A 51 -9.65 1.06 11.62
N SER A 52 -10.78 1.45 11.02
CA SER A 52 -11.58 0.53 10.18
C SER A 52 -10.89 0.23 8.85
N PHE A 53 -10.22 1.22 8.27
CA PHE A 53 -9.53 1.07 6.99
C PHE A 53 -8.30 0.16 7.11
N ALA A 54 -7.55 0.26 8.21
CA ALA A 54 -6.34 -0.53 8.45
C ALA A 54 -6.63 -2.02 8.55
N ALA A 55 -7.73 -2.42 9.21
CA ALA A 55 -8.16 -3.81 9.26
C ALA A 55 -8.45 -4.38 7.86
N GLN A 56 -9.15 -3.61 7.02
CA GLN A 56 -9.40 -4.00 5.63
C GLN A 56 -8.10 -4.02 4.81
N ALA A 57 -7.23 -3.02 4.95
CA ALA A 57 -5.96 -2.93 4.23
C ALA A 57 -5.04 -4.12 4.53
N ARG A 58 -4.98 -4.57 5.79
CA ARG A 58 -4.22 -5.77 6.20
C ARG A 58 -4.63 -7.01 5.43
N VAL A 59 -5.93 -7.25 5.28
CA VAL A 59 -6.45 -8.41 4.54
C VAL A 59 -5.97 -8.36 3.08
N TRP A 60 -6.12 -7.21 2.42
CA TRP A 60 -5.75 -7.09 1.01
C TRP A 60 -4.23 -7.12 0.78
N VAL A 61 -3.42 -6.54 1.67
CA VAL A 61 -1.95 -6.65 1.61
C VAL A 61 -1.47 -8.09 1.78
N LEU A 62 -2.08 -8.84 2.71
CA LEU A 62 -1.75 -10.26 2.88
C LEU A 62 -2.15 -11.08 1.66
N LEU A 63 -3.37 -10.89 1.15
CA LEU A 63 -3.83 -11.60 -0.05
C LEU A 63 -2.95 -11.29 -1.26
N ALA A 64 -2.56 -10.03 -1.46
CA ALA A 64 -1.63 -9.63 -2.53
C ALA A 64 -0.27 -10.32 -2.37
N GLY A 65 0.29 -10.33 -1.15
CA GLY A 65 1.54 -11.02 -0.85
C GLY A 65 1.47 -12.51 -1.11
N VAL A 66 0.54 -13.21 -0.46
CA VAL A 66 0.38 -14.67 -0.57
C VAL A 66 0.17 -15.11 -2.02
N SER A 67 -0.74 -14.45 -2.74
CA SER A 67 -0.99 -14.78 -4.15
C SER A 67 0.21 -14.44 -5.06
N GLY A 68 0.93 -13.35 -4.79
CA GLY A 68 2.11 -12.95 -5.53
C GLY A 68 3.28 -13.93 -5.35
N PHE A 69 3.62 -14.26 -4.10
CA PHE A 69 4.67 -15.24 -3.80
C PHE A 69 4.33 -16.63 -4.33
N TRP A 70 3.06 -17.04 -4.21
CA TRP A 70 2.61 -18.29 -4.81
C TRP A 70 2.89 -18.29 -6.32
N MET A 71 2.56 -17.22 -7.05
CA MET A 71 2.76 -17.15 -8.51
C MET A 71 4.24 -17.18 -8.89
N VAL A 72 5.10 -16.52 -8.11
CA VAL A 72 6.55 -16.56 -8.33
C VAL A 72 7.08 -17.97 -8.16
N GLU A 73 6.70 -18.66 -7.08
CA GLU A 73 7.14 -20.02 -6.79
C GLU A 73 6.66 -20.99 -7.89
N ARG A 74 5.36 -20.99 -8.18
CA ARG A 74 4.81 -21.96 -9.14
C ARG A 74 5.14 -21.66 -10.59
N GLY A 75 5.41 -20.40 -10.90
CA GLY A 75 5.93 -19.96 -12.19
C GLY A 75 7.43 -20.11 -12.35
N GLN A 76 8.16 -20.56 -11.31
CA GLN A 76 9.62 -20.65 -11.28
C GLN A 76 10.27 -19.31 -11.71
N MET A 77 9.75 -18.21 -11.17
CA MET A 77 10.13 -16.85 -11.59
C MET A 77 11.23 -16.23 -10.73
N TRP A 78 11.80 -16.99 -9.78
CA TRP A 78 12.82 -16.50 -8.87
C TRP A 78 14.04 -15.94 -9.60
N ASP A 79 14.46 -16.57 -10.69
CA ASP A 79 15.60 -16.11 -11.51
C ASP A 79 15.41 -14.69 -12.07
N ARG A 80 14.15 -14.23 -12.23
CA ARG A 80 13.86 -12.87 -12.72
C ARG A 80 14.30 -11.80 -11.73
N PHE A 81 14.39 -12.11 -10.43
CA PHE A 81 14.92 -11.19 -9.43
C PHE A 81 16.45 -11.06 -9.48
N ALA A 82 17.15 -11.84 -10.29
CA ALA A 82 18.58 -11.62 -10.56
C ALA A 82 18.82 -10.62 -11.71
N ASP A 83 17.76 -10.20 -12.41
CA ASP A 83 17.85 -9.40 -13.63
C ASP A 83 17.09 -8.07 -13.49
N LEU A 84 17.84 -6.97 -13.58
CA LEU A 84 17.32 -5.60 -13.45
C LEU A 84 16.28 -5.21 -14.51
N ARG A 85 16.18 -5.94 -15.63
CA ARG A 85 15.10 -5.73 -16.61
C ARG A 85 13.72 -5.95 -15.99
N PHE A 86 13.63 -6.80 -14.97
CA PHE A 86 12.41 -7.04 -14.21
C PHE A 86 12.29 -6.10 -12.99
N TRP A 87 12.80 -4.86 -13.07
CA TRP A 87 12.73 -3.85 -12.01
C TRP A 87 11.33 -3.70 -11.38
N TRP A 88 10.28 -3.89 -12.18
CA TRP A 88 8.89 -3.83 -11.72
C TRP A 88 8.54 -4.96 -10.73
N MET A 89 9.14 -6.15 -10.85
CA MET A 89 8.99 -7.22 -9.86
C MET A 89 9.64 -6.83 -8.53
N HIS A 90 10.81 -6.19 -8.58
CA HIS A 90 11.46 -5.64 -7.39
C HIS A 90 10.63 -4.54 -6.74
N ALA A 91 10.07 -3.64 -7.56
CA ALA A 91 9.20 -2.57 -7.09
C ALA A 91 7.91 -3.12 -6.44
N MET A 92 7.30 -4.17 -7.00
CA MET A 92 6.14 -4.85 -6.40
C MET A 92 6.45 -5.40 -5.01
N VAL A 93 7.54 -6.16 -4.87
CA VAL A 93 7.93 -6.75 -3.57
C VAL A 93 8.36 -5.67 -2.58
N GLY A 94 9.12 -4.65 -3.03
CA GLY A 94 9.55 -3.55 -2.18
C GLY A 94 8.38 -2.71 -1.65
N LEU A 95 7.45 -2.34 -2.53
CA LEU A 95 6.22 -1.63 -2.15
C LEU A 95 5.39 -2.47 -1.18
N TRP A 96 5.18 -3.75 -1.50
CA TRP A 96 4.48 -4.68 -0.61
C TRP A 96 5.14 -4.76 0.76
N ALA A 97 6.47 -4.88 0.83
CA ALA A 97 7.21 -4.96 2.07
C ALA A 97 7.06 -3.69 2.92
N ILE A 98 7.09 -2.51 2.29
CA ILE A 98 6.87 -1.23 2.99
C ILE A 98 5.48 -1.22 3.64
N PHE A 99 4.43 -1.54 2.89
CA PHE A 99 3.06 -1.54 3.42
C PHE A 99 2.83 -2.65 4.44
N ALA A 100 3.40 -3.83 4.24
CA ALA A 100 3.35 -4.91 5.21
C ALA A 100 4.02 -4.49 6.54
N ALA A 101 5.22 -3.89 6.48
CA ALA A 101 5.87 -3.35 7.66
C ALA A 101 5.04 -2.24 8.32
N MET A 102 4.45 -1.33 7.54
CA MET A 102 3.60 -0.27 8.08
C MET A 102 2.38 -0.83 8.84
N LEU A 103 1.64 -1.78 8.26
CA LEU A 103 0.37 -2.27 8.83
C LEU A 103 0.52 -3.34 9.91
N PHE A 104 1.58 -4.14 9.86
CA PHE A 104 1.79 -5.28 10.77
C PHE A 104 2.87 -5.04 11.83
N VAL A 105 3.73 -4.04 11.65
CA VAL A 105 4.80 -3.72 12.62
C VAL A 105 4.60 -2.32 13.19
N ILE A 106 4.54 -1.29 12.33
CA ILE A 106 4.56 0.11 12.78
C ILE A 106 3.20 0.51 13.40
N GLU A 107 2.10 0.14 12.77
CA GLU A 107 0.75 0.46 13.26
C GLU A 107 0.47 -0.09 14.66
N PRO A 108 0.64 -1.39 14.96
CA PRO A 108 0.36 -1.94 16.29
C PRO A 108 1.35 -1.46 17.37
N LEU A 109 2.59 -1.11 17.01
CA LEU A 109 3.62 -0.76 17.99
C LEU A 109 3.72 0.74 18.28
N PHE A 110 3.40 1.61 17.31
CA PHE A 110 3.75 3.04 17.40
C PHE A 110 2.62 4.03 17.09
N LEU A 111 1.73 3.74 16.13
CA LEU A 111 0.76 4.74 15.67
C LEU A 111 -0.34 5.04 16.69
N HIS A 112 -0.88 4.02 17.38
CA HIS A 112 -1.93 4.25 18.39
C HIS A 112 -1.44 5.17 19.53
N ARG A 113 -0.28 4.87 20.14
CA ARG A 113 0.25 5.68 21.25
C ARG A 113 0.75 7.06 20.81
N ARG A 114 1.46 7.15 19.68
CA ARG A 114 2.07 8.40 19.22
C ARG A 114 1.05 9.42 18.73
N MET A 115 -0.08 8.99 18.17
CA MET A 115 -1.13 9.89 17.70
C MET A 115 -1.95 10.47 18.87
N GLU A 116 -2.14 9.70 19.95
CA GLU A 116 -2.78 10.18 21.19
C GLU A 116 -1.89 11.17 21.97
N GLU A 117 -0.57 10.97 21.93
CA GLU A 117 0.42 11.78 22.66
C GLU A 117 1.14 12.83 21.79
N SER A 118 0.68 13.08 20.55
CA SER A 118 1.39 13.97 19.63
C SER A 118 1.47 15.40 20.16
N LEU A 119 2.69 15.88 20.38
CA LEU A 119 2.97 17.26 20.77
C LEU A 119 2.80 18.26 19.61
N LYS A 120 2.71 17.78 18.35
CA LYS A 120 2.62 18.60 17.14
C LYS A 120 1.70 17.95 16.08
N PRO A 121 0.38 17.81 16.37
CA PRO A 121 -0.55 17.04 15.55
C PRO A 121 -0.68 17.54 14.11
N ALA A 122 -0.57 18.87 13.90
CA ALA A 122 -0.61 19.46 12.56
C ALA A 122 0.58 19.03 11.69
N ALA A 123 1.79 19.06 12.25
CA ALA A 123 3.02 18.68 11.54
C ALA A 123 3.07 17.17 11.25
N ASP A 124 2.57 16.35 12.18
CA ASP A 124 2.46 14.90 11.99
C ASP A 124 1.46 14.56 10.88
N PHE A 125 0.31 15.25 10.82
CA PHE A 125 -0.65 15.09 9.73
C PHE A 125 -0.04 15.50 8.37
N ASP A 126 0.66 16.64 8.30
CA ASP A 126 1.32 17.09 7.07
C ASP A 126 2.36 16.06 6.59
N ARG A 127 3.18 15.52 7.50
CA ARG A 127 4.17 14.48 7.18
C ARG A 127 3.50 13.20 6.69
N MET A 128 2.44 12.77 7.35
CA MET A 128 1.67 11.58 6.98
C MET A 128 1.08 11.71 5.57
N GLU A 129 0.54 12.88 5.22
CA GLU A 129 0.01 13.16 3.89
C GLU A 129 1.11 13.13 2.82
N VAL A 130 2.29 13.70 3.09
CA VAL A 130 3.43 13.65 2.16
C VAL A 130 3.88 12.20 1.92
N VAL A 131 3.98 11.39 2.98
CA VAL A 131 4.34 9.97 2.85
C VAL A 131 3.31 9.22 2.02
N HIS A 132 2.01 9.44 2.25
CA HIS A 132 0.95 8.81 1.47
C HIS A 132 1.00 9.18 -0.01
N ARG A 133 1.21 10.46 -0.33
CA ARG A 133 1.39 10.91 -1.73
C ARG A 133 2.59 10.27 -2.40
N GLY A 134 3.72 10.18 -1.70
CA GLY A 134 4.93 9.52 -2.20
C GLY A 134 4.70 8.03 -2.47
N LEU A 135 4.09 7.32 -1.52
CA LEU A 135 3.77 5.90 -1.66
C LEU A 135 2.74 5.64 -2.76
N LEU A 136 1.74 6.51 -2.91
CA LEU A 136 0.79 6.41 -4.02
C LEU A 136 1.47 6.61 -5.37
N GLY A 137 2.36 7.60 -5.49
CA GLY A 137 3.15 7.79 -6.71
C GLY A 137 3.98 6.56 -7.06
N LEU A 138 4.68 5.99 -6.08
CA LEU A 138 5.43 4.74 -6.24
C LEU A 138 4.51 3.57 -6.64
N ALA A 139 3.34 3.47 -6.02
CA ALA A 139 2.35 2.43 -6.34
C ALA A 139 1.84 2.53 -7.78
N VAL A 140 1.55 3.74 -8.26
CA VAL A 140 1.12 3.97 -9.64
C VAL A 140 2.21 3.57 -10.63
N VAL A 141 3.46 4.00 -10.40
CA VAL A 141 4.60 3.61 -11.25
C VAL A 141 4.81 2.09 -11.25
N THR A 142 4.73 1.46 -10.08
CA THR A 142 4.87 0.02 -9.92
C THR A 142 3.77 -0.73 -10.66
N LEU A 143 2.51 -0.28 -10.55
CA LEU A 143 1.37 -0.90 -11.20
C LEU A 143 1.45 -0.78 -12.72
N LEU A 144 1.82 0.41 -13.23
CA LEU A 144 2.07 0.62 -14.66
C LEU A 144 3.20 -0.28 -15.18
N GLY A 145 4.32 -0.34 -14.46
CA GLY A 145 5.45 -1.20 -14.80
C GLY A 145 5.09 -2.68 -14.79
N ALA A 146 4.33 -3.14 -13.79
CA ALA A 146 3.89 -4.52 -13.69
C ALA A 146 2.97 -4.93 -14.84
N VAL A 147 1.98 -4.08 -15.18
CA VAL A 147 1.09 -4.33 -16.32
C VAL A 147 1.89 -4.33 -17.62
N ALA A 148 2.64 -3.27 -17.91
CA ALA A 148 3.42 -3.14 -19.13
C ALA A 148 4.43 -4.30 -19.29
N GLY A 149 5.21 -4.58 -18.24
CA GLY A 149 6.19 -5.67 -18.23
C GLY A 149 5.57 -7.05 -18.38
N SER A 150 4.41 -7.31 -17.77
CA SER A 150 3.70 -8.60 -17.92
C SER A 150 3.17 -8.85 -19.33
N HIS A 151 3.00 -7.80 -20.13
CA HIS A 151 2.56 -7.84 -21.52
C HIS A 151 3.71 -7.68 -22.54
N GLY A 152 4.97 -7.63 -22.09
CA GLY A 152 6.15 -7.57 -22.94
C GLY A 152 6.49 -6.19 -23.51
N LEU A 153 5.94 -5.12 -22.92
CA LEU A 153 6.25 -3.73 -23.32
C LEU A 153 7.57 -3.19 -22.74
N LEU A 154 8.14 -3.86 -21.74
CA LEU A 154 9.34 -3.47 -21.00
C LEU A 154 10.36 -4.61 -20.92
#